data_AF-A0A6A2X180-F1
#
_entry.id   AF-A0A6A2X180-F1
#
_cell.length_a   1.000
_cell.length_b   1.000
_cell.length_c   1.000
_cell.angle_alpha   90.00
_cell.angle_beta   90.00
_cell.angle_gamma   90.00
#
_symmetry.space_group_name_H-M   'P 1'
#
loop_
_entity.id
_entity.type
_entity.pdbx_description
1 polymer ?
#
loop_
_entity_poly.entity_id
_entity_poly.type
_entity_poly.pdbx_seq_one_letter_code
_entity_poly.pdbx_strand_id
1 'polypeptide(L)'
;MDTPSFYSAIILFLLPLQLIAVPSCPRDCEPIDATDKNRVHFAYNLEFPETEWFLCGTHGRGLDAFEPEFAKGGPPPIGCKKANLDHLTHRVMEEFGYQEIGHLRAIRTTVDGIKYLLGTYCIPYVGLNGYVGTIPCLKKFATKKLVAGLMGVESGQDATVRAWLYRIANYNVEPYNITVNEFTTRISELRNKLGHCGIKDEGLMVPPELGAENRTSSNVLSADYNSLSYPRTPAEIVRIVYGTGDEHKPGGFFPEGANGRIAREYLYNDKLKVL
;
A
#
# COMPACT_ATOMS: atom_id res chain seq x y z
N MET A 1 -4.38 78.82 -35.11
CA MET A 1 -5.17 78.43 -36.30
C MET A 1 -4.54 77.17 -36.85
N ASP A 2 -5.38 76.30 -37.42
CA ASP A 2 -5.12 74.98 -38.01
C ASP A 2 -5.15 73.74 -37.09
N THR A 3 -6.37 73.25 -36.87
CA THR A 3 -6.74 71.81 -36.92
C THR A 3 -6.90 71.38 -38.39
N PRO A 4 -6.88 70.08 -38.82
CA PRO A 4 -7.40 68.92 -38.07
C PRO A 4 -6.77 67.51 -38.33
N SER A 5 -7.17 66.56 -37.47
CA SER A 5 -7.60 65.16 -37.74
C SER A 5 -6.96 64.37 -38.90
N PHE A 6 -6.36 63.22 -38.58
CA PHE A 6 -6.76 61.87 -39.04
C PHE A 6 -5.72 60.87 -38.54
N TYR A 7 -6.07 59.99 -37.59
CA TYR A 7 -5.68 58.57 -37.50
C TYR A 7 -6.33 57.99 -36.24
N SER A 8 -7.67 57.95 -36.28
CA SER A 8 -8.40 56.86 -35.63
C SER A 8 -7.91 55.53 -36.24
N ALA A 9 -7.83 54.51 -35.39
CA ALA A 9 -7.66 53.07 -35.72
C ALA A 9 -6.27 52.43 -35.63
N ILE A 10 -5.40 52.84 -34.70
CA ILE A 10 -4.28 51.97 -34.22
C ILE A 10 -4.23 51.94 -32.68
N ILE A 11 -5.41 51.89 -32.03
CA ILE A 11 -5.55 51.60 -30.59
C ILE A 11 -6.42 50.34 -30.39
N LEU A 12 -6.52 49.49 -31.41
CA LEU A 12 -7.28 48.23 -31.39
C LEU A 12 -6.46 46.98 -31.78
N PHE A 13 -5.13 47.11 -31.85
CA PHE A 13 -4.23 46.00 -32.24
C PHE A 13 -2.95 45.88 -31.40
N LEU A 14 -2.93 46.45 -30.18
CA LEU A 14 -1.76 46.38 -29.28
C LEU A 14 -2.13 46.00 -27.84
N LEU A 15 -2.84 44.87 -27.66
CA LEU A 15 -2.97 44.03 -26.43
C LEU A 15 -4.29 43.24 -26.57
N PRO A 16 -4.32 41.94 -26.95
CA PRO A 16 -3.47 40.88 -26.40
C PRO A 16 -3.00 39.88 -27.47
N LEU A 17 -1.78 40.05 -28.00
CA LEU A 17 -0.98 38.92 -28.48
C LEU A 17 -0.04 38.47 -27.35
N GLN A 18 -0.65 38.15 -26.20
CA GLN A 18 -0.01 37.54 -25.03
C GLN A 18 -0.72 36.22 -24.71
N LEU A 19 -1.06 35.41 -25.71
CA LEU A 19 -1.63 34.07 -25.48
C LEU A 19 -1.49 33.16 -26.73
N ILE A 20 -0.35 33.22 -27.40
CA ILE A 20 0.22 32.02 -28.02
C ILE A 20 1.66 31.96 -27.53
N ALA A 21 1.81 31.55 -26.27
CA ALA A 21 3.02 30.80 -25.94
C ALA A 21 2.96 29.57 -26.84
N VAL A 22 3.67 29.63 -27.97
CA VAL A 22 4.13 28.41 -28.63
C VAL A 22 4.72 27.58 -27.49
N PRO A 23 4.27 26.34 -27.24
CA PRO A 23 4.96 25.52 -26.26
C PRO A 23 6.38 25.41 -26.79
N SER A 24 7.30 26.15 -26.18
CA SER A 24 8.71 25.95 -26.41
C SER A 24 8.91 24.47 -26.15
N CYS A 25 9.38 23.73 -27.16
CA CYS A 25 9.90 22.39 -26.92
C CYS A 25 10.72 22.43 -25.63
N PRO A 26 10.54 21.49 -24.69
CA PRO A 26 11.38 21.43 -23.52
C PRO A 26 12.83 21.48 -24.00
N ARG A 27 13.62 22.45 -23.52
CA ARG A 27 15.04 22.45 -23.87
C ARG A 27 15.61 21.16 -23.30
N ASP A 28 16.31 20.37 -24.13
CA ASP A 28 16.72 18.98 -23.82
C ASP A 28 17.53 18.80 -22.52
N CYS A 29 17.96 19.90 -21.87
CA CYS A 29 18.72 19.90 -20.63
C CYS A 29 18.10 20.76 -19.50
N GLU A 30 16.83 21.16 -19.60
CA GLU A 30 16.17 21.94 -18.54
C GLU A 30 15.81 21.06 -17.33
N PRO A 31 15.85 21.62 -16.10
CA PRO A 31 15.44 20.88 -14.91
C PRO A 31 13.99 20.39 -15.05
N ILE A 32 13.79 19.08 -14.97
CA ILE A 32 12.46 18.49 -14.90
C ILE A 32 11.86 18.82 -13.54
N ASP A 33 10.63 19.34 -13.53
CA ASP A 33 9.85 19.49 -12.30
C ASP A 33 9.42 18.11 -11.80
N ALA A 34 10.03 17.68 -10.70
CA ALA A 34 9.86 16.33 -10.15
C ALA A 34 10.15 16.34 -8.64
N THR A 35 9.35 15.57 -7.91
CA THR A 35 9.55 15.32 -6.47
C THR A 35 10.79 14.45 -6.23
N ASP A 36 11.37 14.51 -5.03
CA ASP A 36 12.50 13.66 -4.65
C ASP A 36 12.20 12.16 -4.86
N LYS A 37 10.97 11.74 -4.57
CA LYS A 37 10.50 10.38 -4.84
C LYS A 37 10.61 10.02 -6.32
N ASN A 38 10.17 10.91 -7.22
CA ASN A 38 10.26 10.67 -8.67
C ASN A 38 11.71 10.63 -9.15
N ARG A 39 12.58 11.48 -8.57
CA ARG A 39 14.01 11.51 -8.90
C ARG A 39 14.72 10.23 -8.45
N VAL A 40 14.44 9.77 -7.23
CA VAL A 40 15.00 8.51 -6.71
C VAL A 40 14.43 7.30 -7.47
N HIS A 41 13.15 7.32 -7.85
CA HIS A 41 12.57 6.29 -8.72
C HIS A 41 13.23 6.26 -10.09
N PHE A 42 13.62 7.40 -10.65
CA PHE A 42 14.32 7.44 -11.93
C PHE A 42 15.66 6.71 -11.87
N ALA A 43 16.41 6.87 -10.77
CA ALA A 43 17.68 6.15 -10.55
C ALA A 43 17.51 4.63 -10.67
N TYR A 44 16.34 4.09 -10.32
CA TYR A 44 16.03 2.66 -10.48
C TYR A 44 16.27 2.12 -11.90
N ASN A 45 16.12 2.97 -12.94
CA ASN A 45 16.38 2.57 -14.33
C ASN A 45 17.88 2.39 -14.65
N LEU A 46 18.77 2.96 -13.84
CA LEU A 46 20.23 2.84 -13.99
C LEU A 46 20.77 1.67 -13.17
N GLU A 47 20.31 1.56 -11.92
CA GLU A 47 20.74 0.51 -11.00
C GLU A 47 20.42 -0.89 -11.53
N PHE A 48 19.28 -1.06 -12.23
CA PHE A 48 18.86 -2.36 -12.76
C PHE A 48 19.83 -2.93 -13.81
N PRO A 49 20.12 -2.24 -14.93
CA PRO A 49 21.08 -2.74 -15.92
C PRO A 49 22.50 -2.82 -15.38
N GLU A 50 22.90 -1.95 -14.44
CA GLU A 50 24.23 -2.01 -13.81
C GLU A 50 24.38 -3.26 -12.94
N THR A 51 23.36 -3.59 -12.14
CA THR A 51 23.30 -4.84 -11.37
C THR A 51 23.42 -6.06 -12.29
N GLU A 52 22.64 -6.09 -13.37
CA GLU A 52 22.67 -7.18 -14.35
C GLU A 52 24.07 -7.32 -14.97
N TRP A 53 24.72 -6.20 -15.31
CA TRP A 53 26.05 -6.20 -15.90
C TRP A 53 27.09 -6.85 -14.98
N PHE A 54 27.16 -6.43 -13.72
CA PHE A 54 28.13 -6.96 -12.77
C PHE A 54 27.88 -8.44 -12.46
N LEU A 55 26.63 -8.84 -12.19
CA LEU A 55 26.28 -10.23 -11.87
C LEU A 55 26.51 -11.17 -13.06
N CYS A 56 26.16 -10.74 -14.27
CA CYS A 56 26.45 -11.50 -15.47
C CYS A 56 27.95 -11.66 -15.68
N GLY A 57 28.76 -10.60 -15.48
CA GLY A 57 30.21 -10.66 -15.61
C GLY A 57 30.88 -11.62 -14.61
N THR A 58 30.42 -11.65 -13.36
CA THR A 58 31.08 -12.40 -12.27
C THR A 58 30.56 -13.83 -12.12
N HIS A 59 29.26 -14.04 -12.33
CA HIS A 59 28.58 -15.31 -12.11
C HIS A 59 28.01 -15.95 -13.38
N GLY A 60 27.84 -15.18 -14.46
CA GLY A 60 27.14 -15.64 -15.66
C GLY A 60 25.65 -15.85 -15.46
N ARG A 61 25.07 -15.21 -14.44
CA ARG A 61 23.64 -15.23 -14.12
C ARG A 61 23.19 -13.81 -13.81
N GLY A 62 21.98 -13.47 -14.21
CA GLY A 62 21.40 -12.15 -13.99
C GLY A 62 20.80 -12.00 -12.60
N LEU A 63 20.18 -10.84 -12.37
CA LEU A 63 19.51 -10.50 -11.12
C LEU A 63 18.43 -11.52 -10.74
N ASP A 64 17.76 -12.13 -11.73
CA ASP A 64 16.74 -13.16 -11.55
C ASP A 64 17.22 -14.38 -10.74
N ALA A 65 18.51 -14.72 -10.82
CA ALA A 65 19.10 -15.83 -10.08
C ALA A 65 19.38 -15.51 -8.60
N PHE A 66 19.45 -14.22 -8.23
CA PHE A 66 19.79 -13.77 -6.88
C PHE A 66 18.59 -13.14 -6.17
N GLU A 67 17.80 -12.35 -6.89
CA GLU A 67 16.57 -11.71 -6.43
C GLU A 67 15.43 -11.90 -7.46
N PRO A 68 14.86 -13.12 -7.56
CA PRO A 68 13.82 -13.45 -8.55
C PRO A 68 12.60 -12.52 -8.46
N GLU A 69 12.39 -11.92 -7.31
CA GLU A 69 11.28 -11.03 -7.02
C GLU A 69 11.36 -9.67 -7.73
N PHE A 70 12.58 -9.22 -8.07
CA PHE A 70 12.80 -7.98 -8.82
C PHE A 70 12.51 -8.15 -10.31
N ALA A 71 12.80 -9.33 -10.87
CA ALA A 71 12.55 -9.62 -12.28
C ALA A 71 11.06 -9.69 -12.63
N LYS A 72 10.17 -9.90 -11.64
CA LYS A 72 8.70 -9.99 -11.79
C LYS A 72 8.24 -10.93 -12.94
N GLY A 73 9.01 -11.99 -13.21
CA GLY A 73 8.71 -12.93 -14.30
C GLY A 73 8.98 -12.38 -15.71
N GLY A 74 9.69 -11.26 -15.83
CA GLY A 74 10.22 -10.78 -17.10
C GLY A 74 11.23 -11.75 -17.72
N PRO A 75 11.47 -11.66 -19.03
CA PRO A 75 12.46 -12.50 -19.70
C PRO A 75 13.87 -12.21 -19.15
N PRO A 76 14.72 -13.23 -18.97
CA PRO A 76 16.12 -13.01 -18.59
C PRO A 76 16.85 -12.14 -19.62
N PRO A 77 17.88 -11.39 -19.20
CA PRO A 77 18.69 -10.58 -20.10
C PRO A 77 19.38 -11.45 -21.15
N ILE A 78 19.32 -11.01 -22.41
CA ILE A 78 19.96 -11.68 -23.53
C ILE A 78 21.47 -11.43 -23.46
N GLY A 79 22.28 -12.49 -23.47
CA GLY A 79 23.74 -12.39 -23.53
C GLY A 79 24.47 -12.41 -22.19
N CYS A 80 23.77 -12.68 -21.09
CA CYS A 80 24.39 -12.87 -19.78
C CYS A 80 25.42 -14.01 -19.80
N LYS A 81 26.70 -13.67 -19.65
CA LYS A 81 27.80 -14.65 -19.68
C LYS A 81 28.92 -14.24 -18.74
N LYS A 82 29.42 -15.22 -18.00
CA LYS A 82 30.57 -15.03 -17.11
C LYS A 82 31.79 -14.58 -17.91
N ALA A 83 32.38 -13.47 -17.48
CA ALA A 83 33.60 -12.91 -18.05
C ALA A 83 34.84 -13.67 -17.54
N ASN A 84 35.89 -13.67 -18.35
CA ASN A 84 37.19 -14.23 -17.98
C ASN A 84 38.01 -13.19 -17.21
N LEU A 85 37.75 -13.06 -15.91
CA LEU A 85 38.39 -12.10 -15.01
C LEU A 85 39.48 -12.80 -14.19
N ASP A 86 40.57 -12.08 -13.88
CA ASP A 86 41.51 -12.55 -12.86
C ASP A 86 40.88 -12.49 -11.46
N HIS A 87 41.52 -13.13 -10.49
CA HIS A 87 40.97 -13.28 -9.14
C HIS A 87 40.72 -11.94 -8.43
N LEU A 88 41.58 -10.93 -8.61
CA LEU A 88 41.39 -9.64 -7.94
C LEU A 88 40.21 -8.90 -8.56
N THR A 89 40.18 -8.81 -9.89
CA THR A 89 39.10 -8.13 -10.61
C THR A 89 37.75 -8.81 -10.38
N HIS A 90 37.71 -10.14 -10.37
CA HIS A 90 36.48 -10.89 -10.10
C HIS A 90 35.87 -10.52 -8.74
N ARG A 91 36.67 -10.49 -7.67
CA ARG A 91 36.18 -10.16 -6.32
C ARG A 91 35.61 -8.74 -6.22
N VAL A 92 36.27 -7.76 -6.85
CA VAL A 92 35.81 -6.37 -6.82
C VAL A 92 34.48 -6.22 -7.57
N MET A 93 34.38 -6.81 -8.76
CA MET A 93 33.14 -6.74 -9.55
C MET A 93 32.00 -7.53 -8.89
N GLU A 94 32.31 -8.60 -8.18
CA GLU A 94 31.33 -9.38 -7.41
C GLU A 94 30.77 -8.55 -6.25
N GLU A 95 31.65 -7.85 -5.52
CA GLU A 95 31.25 -6.90 -4.49
C GLU A 95 30.30 -5.83 -5.05
N PHE A 96 30.63 -5.23 -6.20
CA PHE A 96 29.78 -4.22 -6.84
C PHE A 96 28.40 -4.79 -7.20
N GLY A 97 28.36 -5.97 -7.82
CA GLY A 97 27.08 -6.64 -8.13
C GLY A 97 26.19 -6.84 -6.90
N TYR A 98 26.76 -7.15 -5.74
CA TYR A 98 25.99 -7.25 -4.50
C TYR A 98 25.61 -5.89 -3.88
N GLN A 99 26.43 -4.85 -4.05
CA GLN A 99 26.09 -3.49 -3.65
C GLN A 99 24.89 -2.95 -4.46
N GLU A 100 24.86 -3.18 -5.77
CA GLU A 100 23.76 -2.74 -6.62
C GLU A 100 22.42 -3.44 -6.29
N ILE A 101 22.45 -4.72 -5.90
CA ILE A 101 21.26 -5.39 -5.32
C ILE A 101 20.78 -4.62 -4.07
N GLY A 102 21.71 -4.15 -3.24
CA GLY A 102 21.42 -3.29 -2.08
C GLY A 102 20.74 -1.98 -2.47
N HIS A 103 21.26 -1.28 -3.48
CA HIS A 103 20.69 -0.04 -4.00
C HIS A 103 19.26 -0.25 -4.53
N LEU A 104 19.02 -1.29 -5.33
CA LEU A 104 17.69 -1.64 -5.82
C LEU A 104 16.69 -1.88 -4.68
N ARG A 105 17.10 -2.58 -3.61
CA ARG A 105 16.27 -2.75 -2.41
C ARG A 105 16.01 -1.43 -1.71
N ALA A 106 17.03 -0.58 -1.54
CA ALA A 106 16.89 0.70 -0.89
C ALA A 106 15.93 1.64 -1.64
N ILE A 107 16.07 1.75 -2.96
CA ILE A 107 15.19 2.57 -3.80
C ILE A 107 13.77 2.03 -3.77
N ARG A 108 13.57 0.73 -3.99
CA ARG A 108 12.22 0.13 -3.95
C ARG A 108 11.55 0.36 -2.60
N THR A 109 12.23 0.15 -1.48
CA THR A 109 11.65 0.39 -0.15
C THR A 109 11.32 1.87 0.07
N THR A 110 12.17 2.77 -0.42
CA THR A 110 12.00 4.23 -0.24
C THR A 110 10.87 4.79 -1.10
N VAL A 111 10.71 4.26 -2.30
CA VAL A 111 9.80 4.79 -3.31
C VAL A 111 8.46 4.04 -3.34
N ASP A 112 8.45 2.74 -3.05
CA ASP A 112 7.42 1.85 -3.58
C ASP A 112 6.46 1.34 -2.48
N GLY A 113 5.43 2.14 -2.20
CA GLY A 113 4.10 1.67 -1.80
C GLY A 113 3.89 1.02 -0.42
N ILE A 114 4.92 0.58 0.31
CA ILE A 114 4.74 -0.22 1.55
C ILE A 114 3.84 0.50 2.56
N LYS A 115 4.10 1.79 2.82
CA LYS A 115 3.30 2.60 3.76
C LYS A 115 1.85 2.74 3.31
N TYR A 116 1.62 2.88 2.01
CA TYR A 116 0.28 2.96 1.44
C TYR A 116 -0.45 1.61 1.52
N LEU A 117 0.23 0.51 1.23
CA LEU A 117 -0.31 -0.84 1.36
C LEU A 117 -0.64 -1.18 2.82
N LEU A 118 0.25 -0.83 3.76
CA LEU A 118 0.01 -0.96 5.20
C LEU A 118 -1.17 -0.09 5.66
N GLY A 119 -1.32 1.13 5.15
CA GLY A 119 -2.50 1.96 5.41
C GLY A 119 -3.79 1.35 4.83
N THR A 120 -3.71 0.80 3.61
CA THR A 120 -4.84 0.13 2.96
C THR A 120 -5.25 -1.14 3.72
N TYR A 121 -4.32 -1.84 4.35
CA TYR A 121 -4.58 -3.04 5.16
C TYR A 121 -5.47 -2.78 6.40
N CYS A 122 -5.55 -1.54 6.89
CA CYS A 122 -6.25 -1.21 8.13
C CYS A 122 -7.78 -1.42 8.07
N ILE A 123 -8.43 -1.10 6.94
CA ILE A 123 -9.90 -0.90 6.88
C ILE A 123 -10.68 -2.07 6.26
N PRO A 124 -10.31 -2.64 5.09
CA PRO A 124 -11.14 -3.64 4.40
C PRO A 124 -11.50 -4.84 5.28
N TYR A 125 -10.54 -5.32 6.09
CA TYR A 125 -10.78 -6.40 7.04
C TYR A 125 -11.83 -6.06 8.11
N VAL A 126 -11.83 -4.83 8.62
CA VAL A 126 -12.85 -4.38 9.59
C VAL A 126 -14.22 -4.34 8.92
N GLY A 127 -14.30 -3.86 7.67
CA GLY A 127 -15.51 -3.84 6.86
C GLY A 127 -16.10 -5.24 6.65
N LEU A 128 -15.28 -6.19 6.20
CA LEU A 128 -15.73 -7.57 5.97
C LEU A 128 -16.20 -8.24 7.28
N ASN A 129 -15.49 -8.06 8.40
CA ASN A 129 -15.93 -8.62 9.69
C ASN A 129 -17.31 -8.08 10.11
N GLY A 130 -17.55 -6.79 9.85
CA GLY A 130 -18.84 -6.14 10.10
C GLY A 130 -19.96 -6.76 9.26
N TYR A 131 -19.70 -7.08 7.99
CA TYR A 131 -20.69 -7.76 7.15
C TYR A 131 -20.98 -9.19 7.61
N VAL A 132 -19.96 -9.97 7.95
CA VAL A 132 -20.13 -11.33 8.49
C VAL A 132 -21.00 -11.28 9.76
N GLY A 133 -20.74 -10.35 10.68
CA GLY A 133 -21.53 -10.17 11.90
C GLY A 133 -22.96 -9.66 11.65
N THR A 134 -23.17 -8.88 10.60
CA THR A 134 -24.47 -8.27 10.29
C THR A 134 -25.42 -9.23 9.55
N ILE A 135 -24.92 -10.06 8.64
CA ILE A 135 -25.72 -10.93 7.76
C ILE A 135 -26.76 -11.78 8.52
N PRO A 136 -26.43 -12.43 9.66
CA PRO A 136 -27.39 -13.22 10.44
C PRO A 136 -28.57 -12.40 10.98
N CYS A 137 -28.37 -11.10 11.24
CA CYS A 137 -29.39 -10.22 11.80
C CYS A 137 -30.35 -9.66 10.73
N LEU A 138 -29.99 -9.72 9.45
CA LEU A 138 -30.81 -9.21 8.36
C LEU A 138 -32.05 -10.09 8.14
N LYS A 139 -33.21 -9.47 7.94
CA LYS A 139 -34.48 -10.20 7.74
C LYS A 139 -34.90 -10.30 6.28
N LYS A 140 -34.64 -9.26 5.48
CA LYS A 140 -35.07 -9.18 4.07
C LYS A 140 -34.03 -9.83 3.15
N PHE A 141 -34.50 -10.64 2.21
CA PHE A 141 -33.65 -11.26 1.18
C PHE A 141 -32.84 -10.23 0.38
N ALA A 142 -33.49 -9.14 -0.05
CA ALA A 142 -32.82 -8.08 -0.81
C ALA A 142 -31.64 -7.48 -0.05
N THR A 143 -31.79 -7.25 1.26
CA THR A 143 -30.71 -6.71 2.11
C THR A 143 -29.60 -7.73 2.34
N LYS A 144 -29.95 -9.01 2.55
CA LYS A 144 -28.96 -10.10 2.63
C LYS A 144 -28.13 -10.20 1.35
N LYS A 145 -28.79 -10.15 0.19
CA LYS A 145 -28.13 -10.17 -1.12
C LYS A 145 -27.16 -8.99 -1.28
N LEU A 146 -27.59 -7.78 -0.91
CA LEU A 146 -26.74 -6.59 -0.95
C LEU A 146 -25.50 -6.76 -0.07
N VAL A 147 -25.69 -7.10 1.20
CA VAL A 147 -24.58 -7.20 2.17
C VAL A 147 -23.63 -8.35 1.83
N ALA A 148 -24.14 -9.50 1.36
CA ALA A 148 -23.30 -10.59 0.88
C ALA A 148 -22.48 -10.19 -0.35
N GLY A 149 -23.04 -9.38 -1.26
CA GLY A 149 -22.31 -8.86 -2.43
C GLY A 149 -21.18 -7.90 -2.02
N LEU A 150 -21.43 -7.00 -1.07
CA LEU A 150 -20.41 -6.10 -0.53
C LEU A 150 -19.28 -6.88 0.17
N MET A 151 -19.64 -7.86 1.00
CA MET A 151 -18.70 -8.74 1.68
C MET A 151 -17.75 -9.43 0.69
N GLY A 152 -18.26 -9.95 -0.43
CA GLY A 152 -17.42 -10.62 -1.44
C GLY A 152 -16.34 -9.71 -2.03
N VAL A 153 -16.65 -8.44 -2.28
CA VAL A 153 -15.68 -7.47 -2.81
C VAL A 153 -14.65 -7.07 -1.76
N GLU A 154 -15.08 -6.76 -0.53
CA GLU A 154 -14.18 -6.41 0.59
C GLU A 154 -13.22 -7.56 0.91
N SER A 155 -13.70 -8.82 0.90
CA SER A 155 -12.85 -10.00 1.05
C SER A 155 -11.80 -10.12 -0.05
N GLY A 156 -12.16 -9.82 -1.31
CA GLY A 156 -11.21 -9.82 -2.42
C GLY A 156 -10.16 -8.71 -2.31
N GLN A 157 -10.57 -7.53 -1.83
CA GLN A 157 -9.67 -6.41 -1.56
C GLN A 157 -8.68 -6.75 -0.44
N ASP A 158 -9.16 -7.28 0.68
CA ASP A 158 -8.32 -7.72 1.80
C ASP A 158 -7.31 -8.80 1.37
N ALA A 159 -7.78 -9.84 0.68
CA ALA A 159 -6.93 -10.91 0.17
C ALA A 159 -5.82 -10.39 -0.76
N THR A 160 -6.17 -9.46 -1.66
CA THR A 160 -5.20 -8.84 -2.58
C THR A 160 -4.13 -8.07 -1.81
N VAL A 161 -4.52 -7.21 -0.88
CA VAL A 161 -3.59 -6.41 -0.07
C VAL A 161 -2.71 -7.31 0.80
N ARG A 162 -3.30 -8.32 1.47
CA ARG A 162 -2.56 -9.30 2.27
C ARG A 162 -1.54 -10.08 1.43
N ALA A 163 -1.89 -10.51 0.22
CA ALA A 163 -0.97 -11.21 -0.66
C ALA A 163 0.24 -10.35 -1.05
N TRP A 164 0.03 -9.08 -1.38
CA TRP A 164 1.12 -8.15 -1.67
C TRP A 164 2.03 -7.93 -0.47
N LEU A 165 1.46 -7.71 0.72
CA LEU A 165 2.24 -7.54 1.95
C LEU A 165 2.97 -8.82 2.35
N TYR A 166 2.36 -10.00 2.15
CA TYR A 166 2.97 -11.30 2.43
C TYR A 166 4.25 -11.52 1.63
N ARG A 167 4.27 -11.13 0.35
CA ARG A 167 5.44 -11.20 -0.53
C ARG A 167 6.65 -10.42 0.01
N ILE A 168 6.39 -9.32 0.70
CA ILE A 168 7.41 -8.42 1.26
C ILE A 168 7.46 -8.47 2.79
N ALA A 169 6.94 -9.53 3.40
CA ALA A 169 6.73 -9.62 4.85
C ALA A 169 8.00 -9.38 5.67
N ASN A 170 9.17 -9.76 5.13
CA ASN A 170 10.48 -9.62 5.77
C ASN A 170 11.17 -8.27 5.52
N TYR A 171 10.55 -7.34 4.78
CA TYR A 171 11.16 -6.04 4.51
C TYR A 171 10.92 -5.09 5.68
N ASN A 172 11.93 -4.28 6.01
CA ASN A 172 11.81 -3.26 7.05
C ASN A 172 10.97 -2.08 6.58
N VAL A 173 10.14 -1.57 7.49
CA VAL A 173 9.28 -0.39 7.27
C VAL A 173 9.95 0.82 7.90
N GLU A 174 10.68 1.60 7.11
CA GLU A 174 11.32 2.84 7.60
C GLU A 174 10.29 3.95 7.90
N PRO A 175 10.42 4.71 9.00
CA PRO A 175 11.53 4.74 9.98
C PRO A 175 11.31 3.85 11.22
N TYR A 176 10.34 2.92 11.18
CA TYR A 176 9.87 2.20 12.36
C TYR A 176 10.79 1.05 12.79
N ASN A 177 11.79 0.70 11.99
CA ASN A 177 12.76 -0.38 12.23
C ASN A 177 12.10 -1.72 12.65
N ILE A 178 10.96 -2.02 12.03
CA ILE A 178 10.24 -3.30 12.16
C ILE A 178 9.86 -3.80 10.77
N THR A 179 9.72 -5.10 10.62
CA THR A 179 9.33 -5.75 9.38
C THR A 179 7.86 -5.51 9.04
N VAL A 180 7.47 -5.68 7.77
CA VAL A 180 6.06 -5.65 7.34
C VAL A 180 5.21 -6.68 8.11
N ASN A 181 5.76 -7.86 8.40
CA ASN A 181 5.06 -8.87 9.21
C ASN A 181 4.78 -8.38 10.63
N GLU A 182 5.78 -7.82 11.31
CA GLU A 182 5.62 -7.27 12.66
C GLU A 182 4.64 -6.09 12.65
N PHE A 183 4.70 -5.24 11.63
CA PHE A 183 3.81 -4.10 11.49
C PHE A 183 2.34 -4.55 11.35
N THR A 184 2.06 -5.50 10.45
CA THR A 184 0.71 -6.05 10.26
C THR A 184 0.21 -6.79 11.50
N THR A 185 1.07 -7.55 12.18
CA THR A 185 0.75 -8.20 13.47
C THR A 185 0.31 -7.16 14.51
N ARG A 186 1.06 -6.05 14.65
CA ARG A 186 0.70 -4.96 15.57
C ARG A 186 -0.61 -4.27 15.20
N ILE A 187 -0.92 -4.12 13.91
CA ILE A 187 -2.22 -3.60 13.45
C ILE A 187 -3.34 -4.55 13.89
N SER A 188 -3.17 -5.86 13.70
CA SER A 188 -4.18 -6.85 14.09
C SER A 188 -4.39 -6.92 15.61
N GLU A 189 -3.30 -6.90 16.38
CA GLU A 189 -3.36 -6.81 17.84
C GLU A 189 -4.09 -5.55 18.31
N LEU A 190 -3.83 -4.41 17.68
CA LEU A 190 -4.53 -3.15 17.98
C LEU A 190 -6.03 -3.27 17.67
N ARG A 191 -6.43 -3.84 16.53
CA ARG A 191 -7.85 -4.04 16.20
C ARG A 191 -8.55 -4.97 17.19
N ASN A 192 -7.88 -6.04 17.63
CA ASN A 192 -8.41 -6.93 18.67
C ASN A 192 -8.54 -6.21 20.01
N LYS A 193 -7.52 -5.45 20.41
CA LYS A 193 -7.54 -4.65 21.65
C LYS A 193 -8.69 -3.65 21.64
N LEU A 194 -8.86 -2.87 20.57
CA LEU A 194 -9.94 -1.89 20.46
C LEU A 194 -11.33 -2.55 20.41
N GLY A 195 -11.43 -3.78 19.88
CA GLY A 195 -12.69 -4.52 19.85
C GLY A 195 -13.13 -5.14 21.18
N HIS A 196 -12.22 -5.36 22.14
CA HIS A 196 -12.42 -6.04 23.43
C HIS A 196 -12.81 -7.54 23.38
N CYS A 197 -13.50 -8.02 22.34
CA CYS A 197 -14.09 -9.36 22.30
C CYS A 197 -13.16 -10.45 21.73
N GLY A 198 -11.90 -10.49 22.20
CA GLY A 198 -10.93 -11.52 21.86
C GLY A 198 -10.27 -11.37 20.48
N ILE A 199 -9.67 -12.46 20.00
CA ILE A 199 -8.94 -12.50 18.72
C ILE A 199 -9.94 -12.71 17.59
N LYS A 200 -10.04 -11.73 16.70
CA LYS A 200 -10.90 -11.76 15.51
C LYS A 200 -10.19 -11.20 14.27
N ASP A 201 -8.87 -11.19 14.33
CA ASP A 201 -7.97 -10.69 13.31
C ASP A 201 -6.56 -11.09 13.66
N GLU A 202 -5.77 -11.43 12.65
CA GLU A 202 -4.42 -11.93 12.78
C GLU A 202 -3.54 -11.35 11.67
N GLY A 203 -2.24 -11.25 11.96
CA GLY A 203 -1.24 -10.77 11.03
C GLY A 203 -1.02 -11.71 9.83
N LEU A 204 -0.04 -11.39 8.98
CA LEU A 204 0.25 -12.16 7.77
C LEU A 204 0.84 -13.55 8.04
N MET A 205 1.44 -13.73 9.21
CA MET A 205 1.98 -14.99 9.67
C MET A 205 1.55 -15.26 11.12
N VAL A 206 1.29 -16.53 11.42
CA VAL A 206 0.88 -17.01 12.74
C VAL A 206 1.68 -18.27 13.09
N PRO A 207 1.77 -18.65 14.38
CA PRO A 207 2.26 -19.97 14.76
C PRO A 207 1.48 -21.09 14.04
N PRO A 208 2.12 -22.21 13.66
CA PRO A 208 1.47 -23.28 12.93
C PRO A 208 0.18 -23.79 13.57
N GLU A 209 0.07 -23.72 14.90
CA GLU A 209 -1.09 -24.15 15.68
C GLU A 209 -2.33 -23.26 15.49
N LEU A 210 -2.14 -22.05 14.99
CA LEU A 210 -3.23 -21.11 14.67
C LEU A 210 -3.50 -21.03 13.16
N GLY A 211 -2.58 -21.50 12.32
CA GLY A 211 -2.79 -21.49 10.88
C GLY A 211 -3.72 -22.61 10.41
N ALA A 212 -4.07 -22.57 9.13
CA ALA A 212 -5.04 -23.49 8.54
C ALA A 212 -4.69 -24.96 8.81
N GLU A 213 -5.67 -25.71 9.32
CA GLU A 213 -5.57 -27.12 9.72
C GLU A 213 -4.43 -27.40 10.72
N ASN A 214 -3.95 -26.38 11.45
CA ASN A 214 -2.80 -26.41 12.34
C ASN A 214 -1.49 -26.84 11.66
N ARG A 215 -1.33 -26.50 10.36
CA ARG A 215 -0.26 -27.06 9.50
C ARG A 215 0.58 -26.04 8.76
N THR A 216 0.24 -24.76 8.84
CA THR A 216 0.94 -23.70 8.11
C THR A 216 1.11 -22.47 9.00
N SER A 217 2.20 -21.73 8.82
CA SER A 217 2.38 -20.42 9.44
C SER A 217 1.87 -19.27 8.57
N SER A 218 1.47 -19.56 7.32
CA SER A 218 0.95 -18.56 6.40
C SER A 218 -0.47 -18.16 6.77
N ASN A 219 -0.76 -16.86 6.76
CA ASN A 219 -2.08 -16.33 7.11
C ASN A 219 -2.54 -15.21 6.15
N VAL A 220 -2.43 -15.46 4.84
CA VAL A 220 -2.88 -14.53 3.79
C VAL A 220 -4.39 -14.34 3.83
N LEU A 221 -5.15 -15.32 4.31
CA LEU A 221 -6.59 -15.24 4.54
C LEU A 221 -6.84 -15.53 6.02
N SER A 222 -7.03 -14.49 6.84
CA SER A 222 -7.27 -14.67 8.27
C SER A 222 -8.70 -15.14 8.54
N ALA A 223 -8.80 -16.27 9.23
CA ALA A 223 -10.05 -16.97 9.48
C ALA A 223 -9.96 -17.80 10.78
N ASP A 224 -11.10 -18.16 11.34
CA ASP A 224 -11.18 -18.98 12.54
C ASP A 224 -10.75 -20.45 12.32
N TYR A 225 -10.84 -21.26 13.36
CA TYR A 225 -10.47 -22.69 13.31
C TYR A 225 -11.14 -23.47 12.15
N ASN A 226 -12.36 -23.10 11.76
CA ASN A 226 -13.09 -23.74 10.67
C ASN A 226 -12.86 -23.04 9.32
N SER A 227 -11.84 -22.17 9.23
CA SER A 227 -11.58 -21.31 8.07
C SER A 227 -12.76 -20.39 7.71
N LEU A 228 -13.53 -19.96 8.71
CA LEU A 228 -14.59 -18.97 8.54
C LEU A 228 -14.11 -17.57 8.92
N SER A 229 -14.53 -16.55 8.17
CA SER A 229 -14.22 -15.15 8.51
C SER A 229 -14.84 -14.77 9.87
N TYR A 230 -14.11 -14.00 10.68
CA TYR A 230 -14.59 -13.61 12.00
C TYR A 230 -15.74 -12.59 11.93
N PRO A 231 -16.79 -12.74 12.77
CA PRO A 231 -17.86 -11.74 12.91
C PRO A 231 -17.49 -10.66 13.94
N ARG A 232 -17.71 -9.39 13.61
CA ARG A 232 -17.70 -8.28 14.57
C ARG A 232 -19.07 -7.62 14.68
N THR A 233 -19.45 -7.24 15.89
CA THR A 233 -20.66 -6.47 16.20
C THR A 233 -20.49 -4.98 15.84
N PRO A 234 -21.59 -4.21 15.69
CA PRO A 234 -21.50 -2.78 15.45
C PRO A 234 -20.65 -2.02 16.49
N ALA A 235 -20.76 -2.37 17.78
CA ALA A 235 -19.96 -1.78 18.86
C ALA A 235 -18.46 -2.03 18.64
N GLU A 236 -18.06 -3.27 18.36
CA GLU A 236 -16.65 -3.60 18.05
C GLU A 236 -16.13 -2.80 16.87
N ILE A 237 -16.93 -2.69 15.80
CA ILE A 237 -16.55 -1.92 14.60
C ILE A 237 -16.33 -0.45 14.95
N VAL A 238 -17.28 0.21 15.63
CA VAL A 238 -17.15 1.65 15.94
C VAL A 238 -16.02 1.93 16.92
N ARG A 239 -15.77 1.07 17.92
CA ARG A 239 -14.60 1.19 18.81
C ARG A 239 -13.28 1.20 18.03
N ILE A 240 -13.17 0.32 17.02
CA ILE A 240 -11.99 0.23 16.15
C ILE A 240 -11.86 1.47 15.26
N VAL A 241 -12.92 1.86 14.54
CA VAL A 241 -12.82 2.99 13.59
C VAL A 241 -12.76 4.36 14.27
N TYR A 242 -13.21 4.48 15.52
CA TYR A 242 -12.96 5.65 16.37
C TYR A 242 -11.54 5.67 16.93
N GLY A 243 -10.86 4.51 16.99
CA GLY A 243 -9.52 4.39 17.57
C GLY A 243 -9.47 4.59 19.09
N THR A 244 -10.62 4.69 19.76
CA THR A 244 -10.74 4.98 21.20
C THR A 244 -10.92 3.72 22.05
N GLY A 245 -11.36 2.62 21.44
CA GLY A 245 -11.78 1.42 22.19
C GLY A 245 -13.14 1.59 22.89
N ASP A 246 -13.83 2.71 22.66
CA ASP A 246 -15.08 3.06 23.33
C ASP A 246 -16.08 3.59 22.30
N GLU A 247 -17.17 2.85 22.09
CA GLU A 247 -18.25 3.17 21.15
C GLU A 247 -18.99 4.47 21.48
N HIS A 248 -18.82 4.96 22.71
CA HIS A 248 -19.41 6.21 23.19
C HIS A 248 -18.49 7.42 23.00
N LYS A 249 -17.25 7.21 22.52
CA LYS A 249 -16.25 8.27 22.31
C LYS A 249 -15.79 8.30 20.85
N PRO A 250 -16.27 9.26 20.04
CA PRO A 250 -15.87 9.39 18.64
C PRO A 250 -14.40 9.83 18.53
N GLY A 251 -13.80 9.59 17.36
CA GLY A 251 -12.37 9.82 17.11
C GLY A 251 -11.92 9.20 15.79
N GLY A 252 -10.60 9.14 15.57
CA GLY A 252 -10.02 8.38 14.46
C GLY A 252 -10.61 8.77 13.10
N PHE A 253 -11.16 7.78 12.38
CA PHE A 253 -11.77 7.99 11.07
C PHE A 253 -13.11 8.74 11.11
N PHE A 254 -13.73 8.85 12.29
CA PHE A 254 -15.02 9.50 12.52
C PHE A 254 -14.93 10.43 13.73
N PRO A 255 -14.23 11.59 13.61
CA PRO A 255 -14.01 12.51 14.74
C PRO A 255 -15.31 13.06 15.33
N GLU A 256 -16.37 13.17 14.53
CA GLU A 256 -17.71 13.61 14.95
C GLU A 256 -18.68 12.45 15.22
N GLY A 257 -18.20 11.21 15.11
CA GLY A 257 -19.00 10.00 15.26
C GLY A 257 -19.54 9.45 13.95
N ALA A 258 -19.76 8.14 13.93
CA ALA A 258 -20.32 7.42 12.81
C ALA A 258 -21.83 7.68 12.68
N ASN A 259 -22.33 7.59 11.45
CA ASN A 259 -23.72 7.91 11.15
C ASN A 259 -24.66 6.70 11.27
N GLY A 260 -25.97 6.96 11.19
CA GLY A 260 -27.02 5.96 11.31
C GLY A 260 -27.51 5.79 12.74
N ARG A 261 -28.71 5.20 12.88
CA ARG A 261 -29.40 5.10 14.17
C ARG A 261 -28.56 4.36 15.22
N ILE A 262 -27.96 3.22 14.86
CA ILE A 262 -27.19 2.38 15.80
C ILE A 262 -25.98 3.14 16.37
N ALA A 263 -25.15 3.74 15.50
CA ALA A 263 -23.96 4.47 15.95
C ALA A 263 -24.33 5.73 16.77
N ARG A 264 -25.37 6.46 16.37
CA ARG A 264 -25.86 7.62 17.13
C ARG A 264 -26.47 7.23 18.47
N GLU A 265 -27.10 6.07 18.56
CA GLU A 265 -27.62 5.56 19.84
C GLU A 265 -26.48 5.31 20.84
N TYR A 266 -25.32 4.80 20.41
CA TYR A 266 -24.15 4.71 21.32
C TYR A 266 -23.70 6.10 21.82
N LEU A 267 -23.70 7.13 20.98
CA LEU A 267 -23.20 8.45 21.39
C LEU A 267 -24.17 9.23 22.28
N TYR A 268 -25.46 9.20 21.93
CA TYR A 268 -26.45 10.14 22.45
C TYR A 268 -27.51 9.50 23.36
N ASN A 269 -27.52 8.17 23.52
CA ASN A 269 -28.49 7.50 24.39
C ASN A 269 -27.83 7.03 25.70
N ASP A 270 -28.16 7.71 26.80
CA ASP A 270 -27.61 7.40 28.13
C ASP A 270 -27.94 5.99 28.64
N LYS A 271 -28.97 5.32 28.07
CA LYS A 271 -29.35 3.97 28.48
C LYS A 271 -28.39 2.87 28.01
N LEU A 272 -27.54 3.13 27.02
CA LEU A 272 -26.57 2.16 26.51
C LEU A 272 -25.16 2.31 27.13
N LYS A 273 -24.90 3.41 27.86
CA LYS A 273 -23.60 3.71 28.49
C LYS A 273 -23.22 2.82 29.67
N VAL A 274 -24.07 1.86 30.06
CA VAL A 274 -23.98 1.11 31.33
C VAL A 274 -23.93 -0.41 31.13
N LEU A 275 -23.50 -0.90 29.96
CA LEU A 275 -23.28 -2.33 29.71
C LEU A 275 -21.81 -2.65 29.45
#